data_AF-A0A7C4PY15-F1
#
_entry.id   AF-A0A7C4PY15-F1
#
_cell.length_a   1.000
_cell.length_b   1.000
_cell.length_c   1.000
_cell.angle_alpha   90.00
_cell.angle_beta   90.00
_cell.angle_gamma   90.00
#
_symmetry.space_group_name_H-M   'P 1'
#
loop_
_entity.id
_entity.type
_entity.pdbx_description
1 polymer ?
#
loop_
_entity_poly.entity_id
_entity_poly.type
_entity_poly.pdbx_seq_one_letter_code
_entity_poly.pdbx_strand_id
1 'polypeptide(L)'
;MITYEIKDFSGRKVGVEIENIYIGIGRIVKLLRSIEGVSEINARNLFGAFGNGVHVWFKYRGEPMQVVEPFQDSSSYWIIRSGDERIDLNIAAIEKAFSEYHPPFLIRFFGDLLTLRIFNKMFNTIRGWTKR
;
A
#
# COMPACT_ATOMS: atom_id res chain seq x y z
N MET A 1 -7.74 -0.68 -7.43
CA MET A 1 -6.76 -1.43 -6.60
C MET A 1 -7.53 -2.46 -5.77
N ILE A 2 -6.96 -3.60 -5.38
CA ILE A 2 -7.66 -4.54 -4.49
C ILE A 2 -7.48 -4.09 -3.03
N THR A 3 -8.56 -4.15 -2.27
CA THR A 3 -8.58 -3.82 -0.83
C THR A 3 -9.17 -4.99 -0.05
N TYR A 4 -8.62 -5.28 1.13
CA TYR A 4 -9.12 -6.34 2.02
C TYR A 4 -9.46 -5.76 3.39
N GLU A 5 -10.54 -6.25 4.01
CA GLU A 5 -10.89 -5.84 5.37
C GLU A 5 -9.95 -6.50 6.39
N ILE A 6 -9.42 -5.71 7.32
CA ILE A 6 -8.68 -6.23 8.47
C ILE A 6 -9.66 -6.28 9.65
N LYS A 7 -9.79 -7.47 10.26
CA LYS A 7 -10.67 -7.70 11.41
C LYS A 7 -9.89 -8.13 12.64
N ASP A 8 -10.36 -7.73 13.82
CA ASP A 8 -9.86 -8.26 15.10
C ASP A 8 -10.41 -9.67 15.37
N PHE A 9 -9.94 -10.30 16.46
CA PHE A 9 -10.42 -11.61 16.90
C PHE A 9 -11.93 -11.65 17.24
N SER A 10 -12.56 -10.49 17.42
CA SER A 10 -14.00 -10.36 17.64
C SER A 10 -14.79 -10.15 16.33
N GLY A 11 -14.11 -10.16 15.18
CA GLY A 11 -14.70 -9.96 13.86
C GLY A 11 -14.99 -8.49 13.51
N ARG A 12 -14.55 -7.53 14.32
CA ARG A 12 -14.76 -6.10 14.08
C ARG A 12 -13.71 -5.56 13.14
N LYS A 13 -14.11 -4.66 12.24
CA LYS A 13 -13.21 -4.04 11.27
C LYS A 13 -12.28 -3.05 11.98
N VAL A 14 -10.97 -3.29 11.91
CA VAL A 14 -9.93 -2.47 12.54
C VAL A 14 -9.06 -1.72 11.53
N GLY A 15 -9.21 -2.04 10.24
CA GLY A 15 -8.47 -1.41 9.18
C GLY A 15 -8.78 -1.95 7.80
N VAL A 16 -7.98 -1.51 6.84
CA VAL A 16 -8.02 -1.97 5.45
C VAL A 16 -6.60 -2.26 4.98
N GLU A 17 -6.43 -3.39 4.32
CA GLU A 17 -5.22 -3.73 3.59
C GLU A 17 -5.37 -3.27 2.14
N ILE A 18 -4.33 -2.63 1.62
CA ILE A 18 -4.23 -2.17 0.24
C ILE A 18 -3.05 -2.84 -0.45
N GLU A 19 -3.26 -3.34 -1.66
CA GLU A 19 -2.20 -3.98 -2.44
C GLU A 19 -1.17 -2.94 -2.94
N ASN A 20 0.12 -3.17 -2.69
CA ASN A 20 1.25 -2.27 -2.95
C ASN A 20 1.75 -2.32 -4.40
N ILE A 21 1.42 -3.37 -5.18
CA ILE A 21 2.06 -3.66 -6.48
C ILE A 21 2.08 -2.49 -7.50
N TYR A 22 1.21 -1.49 -7.34
CA TYR A 22 1.18 -0.29 -8.20
C TYR A 22 1.08 1.06 -7.45
N ILE A 23 1.39 1.11 -6.15
CA ILE A 23 1.23 2.35 -5.37
C ILE A 23 2.35 2.57 -4.35
N GLY A 24 3.13 3.64 -4.52
CA GLY A 24 4.12 4.06 -3.52
C GLY A 24 3.55 4.98 -2.44
N ILE A 25 4.28 5.13 -1.33
CA ILE A 25 3.93 6.00 -0.18
C ILE A 25 3.52 7.42 -0.60
N GLY A 26 4.26 8.06 -1.52
CA GLY A 26 3.91 9.42 -1.97
C GLY A 26 2.52 9.50 -2.61
N ARG A 27 2.08 8.46 -3.31
CA ARG A 27 0.74 8.38 -3.89
C ARG A 27 -0.32 8.07 -2.83
N ILE A 28 0.00 7.21 -1.87
CA ILE A 28 -0.86 6.95 -0.70
C ILE A 28 -1.16 8.26 0.03
N VAL A 29 -0.12 9.05 0.34
CA VAL A 29 -0.27 10.38 0.96
C VAL A 29 -1.16 11.30 0.13
N LYS A 30 -0.99 11.29 -1.20
CA LYS A 30 -1.83 12.09 -2.12
C LYS A 30 -3.30 11.67 -2.08
N LEU A 31 -3.59 10.37 -2.06
CA LEU A 31 -4.96 9.86 -1.94
C LEU A 31 -5.56 10.20 -0.57
N LEU A 32 -4.80 9.99 0.51
CA LEU A 32 -5.21 10.37 1.88
C LEU A 32 -5.61 11.85 1.96
N ARG A 33 -4.83 12.76 1.35
CA ARG A 33 -5.16 14.20 1.30
C ARG A 33 -6.47 14.53 0.58
N SER A 34 -6.95 13.65 -0.31
CA SER A 34 -8.20 13.87 -1.05
C SER A 34 -9.45 13.39 -0.31
N ILE A 35 -9.28 12.64 0.79
CA ILE A 35 -10.40 12.11 1.57
C ILE A 35 -10.84 13.15 2.60
N GLU A 36 -12.13 13.49 2.59
CA GLU A 36 -12.72 14.38 3.58
C GLU A 36 -12.55 13.82 5.00
N GLY A 37 -12.15 14.68 5.93
CA GLY A 37 -11.90 14.31 7.32
C GLY A 37 -10.49 13.79 7.58
N VAL A 38 -9.64 13.63 6.56
CA VAL A 38 -8.21 13.36 6.78
C VAL A 38 -7.46 14.66 7.09
N SER A 39 -6.63 14.64 8.13
CA SER A 39 -5.79 15.77 8.54
C SER A 39 -4.44 15.30 9.12
N GLU A 40 -3.56 16.26 9.42
CA GLU A 40 -2.28 16.01 10.12
C GLU A 40 -1.41 14.90 9.51
N ILE A 41 -1.38 14.80 8.18
CA ILE A 41 -0.59 13.76 7.50
C ILE A 41 0.91 14.06 7.67
N ASN A 42 1.60 13.13 8.31
CA ASN A 42 3.04 13.07 8.44
C ASN A 42 3.55 11.80 7.74
N ALA A 43 4.13 12.00 6.56
CA ALA A 43 4.81 10.94 5.84
C ALA A 43 6.26 10.90 6.29
N ARG A 44 6.73 9.72 6.67
CA ARG A 44 8.13 9.53 7.03
C ARG A 44 9.02 9.75 5.81
N ASN A 45 10.23 10.28 6.03
CA ASN A 45 11.27 10.28 4.99
C ASN A 45 11.62 8.82 4.63
N LEU A 46 11.33 8.42 3.38
CA LEU A 46 11.58 7.10 2.80
C LEU A 46 13.05 6.60 2.93
N PHE A 47 13.98 7.46 3.35
CA PHE A 47 15.40 7.18 3.50
C PHE A 47 15.92 7.14 4.96
N GLY A 48 15.05 7.31 5.97
CA GLY A 48 15.45 7.25 7.38
C GLY A 48 15.32 5.84 7.94
N ALA A 49 16.40 5.22 8.40
CA ALA A 49 16.41 3.89 9.02
C ALA A 49 15.79 3.91 10.43
N PHE A 50 14.66 3.22 10.66
CA PHE A 50 14.17 2.74 11.97
C PHE A 50 13.05 1.70 11.80
N GLY A 51 13.29 0.48 12.29
CA GLY A 51 12.46 -0.17 13.32
C GLY A 51 11.18 -0.91 12.91
N ASN A 52 10.11 -0.19 12.54
CA ASN A 52 8.76 -0.67 12.92
C ASN A 52 7.72 -0.71 11.78
N GLY A 53 8.12 -0.64 10.50
CA GLY A 53 7.20 -0.78 9.37
C GLY A 53 6.18 0.36 9.16
N VAL A 54 6.12 1.38 10.02
CA VAL A 54 5.21 2.53 9.87
C VAL A 54 5.77 3.55 8.88
N HIS A 55 4.98 3.89 7.86
CA HIS A 55 5.34 4.79 6.77
C HIS A 55 4.65 6.15 6.82
N VAL A 56 3.39 6.19 7.27
CA VAL A 56 2.58 7.42 7.31
C VAL A 56 1.75 7.47 8.58
N TRP A 57 1.71 8.63 9.21
CA TRP A 57 0.81 8.98 10.30
C TRP A 57 -0.20 10.02 9.81
N PHE A 58 -1.44 9.93 10.25
CA PHE A 58 -2.47 10.92 9.95
C PHE A 58 -3.61 10.85 10.96
N LYS A 59 -4.52 11.82 10.90
CA LYS A 59 -5.81 11.75 11.58
C LYS A 59 -6.93 11.56 10.58
N TYR A 60 -7.94 10.77 10.92
CA TYR A 60 -9.19 10.66 10.16
C TYR A 60 -10.36 10.91 11.09
N ARG A 61 -11.10 12.00 10.85
CA ARG A 61 -12.20 12.48 11.70
C ARG A 61 -11.80 12.64 13.17
N GLY A 62 -10.56 13.09 13.40
CA GLY A 62 -9.98 13.27 14.73
C GLY A 62 -9.24 12.05 15.29
N GLU A 63 -9.43 10.86 14.71
CA GLU A 63 -8.83 9.62 15.20
C GLU A 63 -7.43 9.37 14.61
N PRO A 64 -6.43 8.97 15.42
CA PRO A 64 -5.09 8.70 14.95
C PRO A 64 -5.03 7.40 14.15
N MET A 65 -4.48 7.49 12.94
CA MET A 65 -4.35 6.40 11.98
C MET A 65 -2.91 6.30 11.47
N GLN A 66 -2.54 5.12 11.00
CA GLN A 66 -1.21 4.82 10.48
C GLN A 66 -1.28 3.93 9.23
N VAL A 67 -0.35 4.16 8.31
CA VAL A 67 -0.05 3.27 7.19
C VAL A 67 1.19 2.47 7.54
N VAL A 68 1.04 1.15 7.62
CA VAL A 68 2.11 0.23 8.02
C VAL A 68 2.36 -0.82 6.95
N GLU A 69 3.60 -1.23 6.81
CA GLU A 69 4.01 -2.35 5.99
C GLU A 69 4.18 -3.57 6.92
N PRO A 70 3.30 -4.58 6.83
CA PRO A 70 3.26 -5.67 7.82
C PRO A 70 4.49 -6.58 7.76
N PHE A 71 5.06 -6.78 6.58
CA PHE A 71 6.23 -7.63 6.37
C PHE A 71 7.23 -6.94 5.44
N GLN A 72 8.53 -7.13 5.67
CA GLN A 72 9.59 -6.48 4.87
C GLN A 72 9.69 -6.99 3.42
N ASP A 73 8.85 -7.96 3.03
CA ASP A 73 8.70 -8.45 1.65
C ASP A 73 7.36 -8.02 1.02
N SER A 74 6.56 -7.21 1.74
CA SER A 74 5.12 -7.23 1.54
C SER A 74 4.67 -6.48 0.29
N SER A 75 3.85 -7.20 -0.46
CA SER A 75 3.07 -6.67 -1.60
C SER A 75 1.86 -5.86 -1.14
N SER A 76 1.80 -5.40 0.12
CA SER A 76 0.66 -4.66 0.65
C SER A 76 1.02 -3.68 1.75
N TYR A 77 0.14 -2.70 1.96
CA TYR A 77 0.15 -1.80 3.12
C TYR A 77 -1.14 -1.97 3.91
N TRP A 78 -1.07 -1.78 5.20
CA TRP A 78 -2.23 -1.75 6.09
C TRP A 78 -2.50 -0.32 6.54
N ILE A 79 -3.76 0.09 6.46
CA ILE A 79 -4.25 1.34 7.03
C ILE A 79 -5.07 0.98 8.27
N ILE A 80 -4.52 1.27 9.43
CA ILE A 80 -5.07 0.85 10.74
C ILE A 80 -5.09 2.02 11.71
N ARG A 81 -5.92 1.91 12.75
CA ARG A 81 -5.88 2.84 13.88
C ARG A 81 -4.54 2.72 14.62
N SER A 82 -4.09 3.82 15.22
CA SER A 82 -3.01 3.78 16.20
C SER A 82 -3.58 3.72 17.62
N GLY A 83 -3.16 2.73 18.40
CA GLY A 83 -3.57 2.54 19.80
C GLY A 83 -4.65 1.48 20.00
N ASP A 84 -4.91 1.15 21.27
CA ASP A 84 -5.75 0.01 21.69
C ASP A 84 -7.23 0.36 21.94
N GLU A 85 -7.61 1.62 21.77
CA GLU A 85 -8.98 2.05 22.02
C GLU A 85 -9.96 1.42 21.01
N ARG A 86 -11.12 1.00 21.53
CA ARG A 86 -12.15 0.30 20.78
C ARG A 86 -13.25 1.27 20.35
N ILE A 87 -12.97 2.11 19.36
CA ILE A 87 -13.96 2.98 18.72
C ILE A 87 -14.26 2.41 17.34
N ASP A 88 -15.54 2.28 17.01
CA ASP A 88 -15.98 1.82 15.70
C ASP A 88 -15.82 2.95 14.68
N LEU A 89 -14.71 2.92 13.94
CA LEU A 89 -14.36 3.95 12.97
C LEU A 89 -14.82 3.54 11.57
N ASN A 90 -15.78 4.28 11.02
CA ASN A 90 -16.24 4.04 9.65
C ASN A 90 -15.19 4.50 8.62
N ILE A 91 -14.34 3.57 8.20
CA ILE A 91 -13.26 3.77 7.20
C ILE A 91 -13.72 3.56 5.75
N ALA A 92 -15.03 3.47 5.47
CA ALA A 92 -15.53 3.20 4.12
C ALA A 92 -15.08 4.24 3.08
N ALA A 93 -14.92 5.50 3.48
CA ALA A 93 -14.42 6.55 2.58
C ALA A 93 -12.96 6.32 2.16
N ILE A 94 -12.13 5.82 3.09
CA ILE A 94 -10.74 5.44 2.81
C ILE A 94 -10.74 4.27 1.83
N GLU A 95 -11.45 3.20 2.16
CA GLU A 95 -11.54 2.00 1.32
C GLU A 95 -12.03 2.33 -0.10
N LYS A 96 -13.08 3.16 -0.23
CA LYS A 96 -13.60 3.62 -1.52
C LYS A 96 -12.56 4.38 -2.33
N ALA A 97 -11.87 5.34 -1.72
CA ALA A 97 -10.85 6.13 -2.44
C ALA A 97 -9.68 5.27 -2.96
N PHE A 98 -9.30 4.23 -2.22
CA PHE A 98 -8.26 3.31 -2.63
C PHE A 98 -8.74 2.26 -3.65
N SER A 99 -9.97 1.76 -3.54
CA SER A 99 -10.51 0.81 -4.51
C SER A 99 -10.74 1.44 -5.89
N GLU A 100 -11.22 2.70 -5.92
CA GLU A 100 -11.39 3.52 -7.13
C GLU A 100 -10.07 4.02 -7.73
N TYR A 101 -8.94 3.86 -7.02
CA TYR A 101 -7.64 4.24 -7.56
C TYR A 101 -7.24 3.33 -8.74
N HIS A 102 -7.10 3.96 -9.90
CA HIS A 102 -6.48 3.38 -11.08
C HIS A 102 -5.05 3.91 -11.23
N PRO A 103 -4.02 3.03 -11.23
CA PRO A 103 -2.67 3.46 -11.47
C PRO A 103 -2.56 4.12 -12.87
N PRO A 104 -1.77 5.20 -13.01
CA PRO A 104 -1.53 5.82 -14.31
C PRO A 104 -1.05 4.77 -15.31
N PHE A 105 -1.60 4.81 -16.53
CA PHE A 105 -1.36 3.84 -17.61
C PHE A 105 0.13 3.50 -17.84
N LEU A 106 1.03 4.47 -17.62
CA LEU A 106 2.48 4.30 -17.71
C LEU A 106 3.06 3.27 -16.73
N ILE A 107 2.57 3.16 -15.49
CA ILE A 107 3.11 2.21 -14.49
C ILE A 107 2.76 0.77 -14.89
N ARG A 108 1.55 0.55 -15.42
CA ARG A 108 1.12 -0.74 -15.96
C ARG A 108 2.00 -1.18 -17.14
N PHE A 109 2.34 -0.24 -18.02
CA PHE A 109 3.20 -0.51 -19.18
C PHE A 109 4.66 -0.80 -18.80
N PHE A 110 5.22 -0.12 -17.79
CA PHE A 110 6.58 -0.39 -17.31
C PHE A 110 6.70 -1.74 -16.56
N GLY A 111 5.65 -2.16 -15.85
CA GLY A 111 5.57 -3.50 -15.26
C GLY A 111 5.64 -4.61 -16.32
N ASP A 112 4.85 -4.49 -17.39
CA ASP A 112 4.85 -5.44 -18.51
C ASP A 112 6.20 -5.45 -19.26
N LEU A 113 6.82 -4.27 -19.45
CA LEU A 113 8.11 -4.15 -20.15
C LEU A 113 9.29 -4.78 -19.37
N LEU A 114 9.31 -4.63 -18.04
CA LEU A 114 10.31 -5.26 -17.18
C LEU A 114 10.17 -6.78 -17.18
N THR A 115 8.93 -7.27 -17.09
CA THR A 115 8.62 -8.71 -17.13
C THR A 115 9.07 -9.34 -18.45
N LEU A 116 8.82 -8.66 -19.58
CA LEU A 116 9.26 -9.10 -20.91
C LEU A 116 10.80 -9.06 -21.09
N ARG A 117 11.49 -8.05 -20.53
CA ARG A 117 12.97 -7.98 -20.61
C ARG A 117 13.66 -9.09 -19.81
N ILE A 118 13.13 -9.44 -18.63
CA ILE A 118 13.66 -10.52 -17.80
C ILE A 118 13.42 -11.87 -18.49
N PHE A 119 12.21 -12.11 -19.00
CA PHE A 119 11.89 -13.32 -19.76
C PHE A 119 12.78 -13.48 -21.00
N ASN A 120 13.00 -12.42 -21.78
CA ASN A 120 13.88 -12.48 -22.95
C ASN A 120 15.34 -12.77 -22.58
N LYS A 121 15.84 -12.24 -21.46
CA LYS A 121 17.21 -12.51 -21.00
C LYS A 121 17.38 -13.97 -20.54
N MET A 122 16.37 -14.52 -19.86
CA MET A 122 16.35 -15.92 -19.44
C MET A 122 16.28 -16.87 -20.65
N PHE A 123 15.40 -16.58 -21.62
CA PHE A 123 15.21 -17.41 -22.81
C PHE A 123 16.45 -17.42 -23.72
N ASN A 124 17.13 -16.29 -23.87
CA ASN A 124 18.38 -16.20 -24.63
C ASN A 124 19.55 -16.91 -23.93
N THR A 125 19.55 -16.97 -22.59
CA THR A 125 20.56 -17.72 -21.82
C THR A 125 20.37 -19.23 -21.97
N ILE A 126 19.12 -19.71 -21.98
CA ILE A 126 18.79 -21.13 -22.19
C ILE A 126 19.12 -21.58 -23.63
N ARG A 127 18.85 -20.73 -24.64
CA ARG A 127 19.25 -21.00 -26.04
C ARG A 127 20.76 -20.96 -26.28
N GLY A 128 21.52 -20.26 -25.44
CA GLY A 128 22.99 -20.27 -25.50
C GLY A 128 23.63 -21.56 -24.98
N TRP A 129 22.92 -22.32 -24.14
CA TRP A 129 23.40 -23.58 -23.55
C TRP A 129 23.17 -24.79 -24.46
N THR A 130 22.23 -24.72 -25.40
CA THR A 130 21.88 -25.81 -26.34
C THR A 130 22.76 -25.85 -27.60
N LYS A 131 23.82 -25.03 -27.67
CA LYS A 131 24.74 -24.92 -28.82
C LYS A 131 26.22 -25.23 -28.49
N ARG A 132 26.50 -25.95 -27.40
CA ARG A 132 27.84 -26.48 -27.12
C ARG A 132 27.83 -28.00 -27.07
#